data_AF-A0A531LYF3-F1
#
_entry.id   AF-A0A531LYF3-F1
#
_cell.length_a   1.000
_cell.length_b   1.000
_cell.length_c   1.000
_cell.angle_alpha   90.00
_cell.angle_beta   90.00
_cell.angle_gamma   90.00
#
_symmetry.space_group_name_H-M   'P 1'
#
loop_
_entity.id
_entity.type
_entity.pdbx_description
1 polymer ?
#
loop_
_entity_poly.entity_id
_entity_poly.type
_entity_poly.pdbx_seq_one_letter_code
_entity_poly.pdbx_strand_id
1 'polypeptide(L)'
;AFVQPGAVVAGIVPTSETLLVEARVSPRDVAFIRPDQEALIKVTAYDFSIFGGIEGKVSNITADSLVDQKTGEPYYQVRVATEKSTLARDGKTYSIIPGMICSVDIKTGRKTILTYLLKPINKAREEAMSER
;
A
#
# COMPACT_ATOMS: atom_id res chain seq x y z
N ALA A 1 -16.56 4.37 43.85
CA ALA A 1 -15.48 4.67 42.88
C ALA A 1 -15.99 5.76 41.95
N PHE A 2 -15.33 6.92 41.92
CA PHE A 2 -15.72 8.06 41.08
C PHE A 2 -14.89 8.02 39.79
N VAL A 3 -15.56 8.09 38.64
CA VAL A 3 -14.93 8.19 37.31
C VAL A 3 -15.06 9.63 36.84
N GLN A 4 -13.97 10.26 36.42
CA GLN A 4 -13.99 11.64 35.92
C GLN A 4 -14.77 11.73 34.59
N PRO A 5 -15.55 12.79 34.35
CA PRO A 5 -16.26 12.99 33.08
C PRO A 5 -15.25 13.13 31.93
N GLY A 6 -15.37 12.30 30.90
CA GLY A 6 -14.49 12.33 29.72
C GLY A 6 -13.39 11.26 29.67
N ALA A 7 -13.29 10.39 30.68
CA ALA A 7 -12.42 9.23 30.59
C ALA A 7 -12.98 8.22 29.58
N VAL A 8 -12.19 7.87 28.56
CA VAL A 8 -12.53 6.81 27.59
C VAL A 8 -12.57 5.47 28.33
N VAL A 9 -13.76 4.89 28.49
CA VAL A 9 -13.97 3.66 29.29
C VAL A 9 -13.76 2.40 28.46
N ALA A 10 -14.04 2.42 27.16
CA ALA A 10 -13.82 1.29 26.25
C ALA A 10 -13.77 1.74 24.79
N GLY A 11 -12.86 1.16 23.99
CA GLY A 11 -12.84 1.29 22.54
C GLY A 11 -13.32 -0.01 21.88
N ILE A 12 -14.40 0.06 21.11
CA ILE A 12 -14.88 -1.09 20.34
C ILE A 12 -14.20 -1.04 18.97
N VAL A 13 -13.38 -2.04 18.67
CA VAL A 13 -12.81 -2.21 17.33
C VAL A 13 -13.69 -3.21 16.58
N PRO A 14 -14.34 -2.82 15.47
CA PRO A 14 -15.15 -3.74 14.70
C PRO A 14 -14.28 -4.87 14.14
N THR A 15 -14.65 -6.11 14.40
CA THR A 15 -14.05 -7.30 13.76
C THR A 15 -14.63 -7.44 12.35
N SER A 16 -14.32 -6.48 11.48
CA SER A 16 -14.77 -6.49 10.10
C SER A 16 -14.14 -7.66 9.33
N GLU A 17 -14.89 -8.25 8.39
CA GLU A 17 -14.39 -9.32 7.51
C GLU A 17 -13.26 -8.83 6.59
N THR A 18 -13.20 -7.52 6.34
CA THR A 18 -12.18 -6.84 5.54
C THR A 18 -11.35 -5.91 6.41
N LEU A 19 -10.04 -5.91 6.18
CA LEU A 19 -9.08 -5.04 6.86
C LEU A 19 -8.63 -3.95 5.90
N LEU A 20 -8.52 -2.73 6.41
CA LEU A 20 -7.87 -1.63 5.70
C LEU A 20 -6.43 -1.52 6.17
N VAL A 21 -5.51 -1.75 5.24
CA VAL A 21 -4.08 -1.64 5.46
C VAL A 21 -3.61 -0.29 4.96
N GLU A 22 -2.87 0.44 5.81
CA GLU A 22 -2.27 1.71 5.46
C GLU A 22 -0.79 1.50 5.13
N ALA A 23 -0.42 1.75 3.88
CA ALA A 23 0.95 1.66 3.39
C ALA A 23 1.50 3.06 3.12
N ARG A 24 2.78 3.26 3.46
CA ARG A 24 3.51 4.48 3.10
C ARG A 24 4.28 4.24 1.81
N VAL A 25 4.16 5.17 0.88
CA VAL A 25 4.79 5.07 -0.44
C VAL A 25 5.62 6.32 -0.72
N SER A 26 6.79 6.14 -1.33
CA SER A 26 7.63 7.24 -1.79
C SER A 26 6.92 8.08 -2.86
N PRO A 27 7.10 9.41 -2.89
CA PRO A 27 6.63 10.27 -3.98
C PRO A 27 7.10 9.84 -5.37
N ARG A 28 8.20 9.09 -5.48
CA ARG A 28 8.71 8.59 -6.76
C ARG A 28 7.86 7.43 -7.32
N ASP A 29 7.22 6.67 -6.44
CA ASP A 29 6.50 5.45 -6.80
C ASP A 29 4.97 5.68 -6.90
N VAL A 30 4.45 6.70 -6.19
CA VAL A 30 3.01 7.02 -6.18
C VAL A 30 2.44 7.28 -7.58
N ALA A 31 3.25 7.79 -8.52
CA ALA A 31 2.83 8.09 -9.89
C ALA A 31 2.28 6.87 -10.67
N PHE A 32 2.58 5.64 -10.23
CA PHE A 32 2.14 4.40 -10.89
C PHE A 32 1.04 3.66 -10.12
N ILE A 33 0.69 4.17 -8.94
CA ILE A 33 -0.36 3.60 -8.11
C ILE A 33 -1.69 4.19 -8.52
N ARG A 34 -2.67 3.32 -8.70
CA ARG A 34 -4.05 3.69 -9.05
C ARG A 34 -5.02 2.91 -8.16
N PRO A 35 -6.22 3.46 -7.88
CA PRO A 35 -7.30 2.68 -7.31
C PRO A 35 -7.57 1.39 -8.11
N ASP A 36 -8.10 0.39 -7.44
CA ASP A 36 -8.45 -0.94 -7.97
C ASP A 36 -7.27 -1.82 -8.41
N GLN A 37 -6.02 -1.37 -8.25
CA GLN A 37 -4.86 -2.23 -8.46
C GLN A 37 -4.81 -3.35 -7.43
N GLU A 38 -4.50 -4.55 -7.90
CA GLU A 38 -4.21 -5.69 -7.04
C GLU A 38 -2.97 -5.43 -6.18
N ALA A 39 -3.03 -5.82 -4.93
CA ALA A 39 -1.94 -5.74 -3.99
C ALA A 39 -1.85 -7.04 -3.18
N LEU A 40 -0.63 -7.40 -2.78
CA LEU A 40 -0.35 -8.53 -1.91
C LEU A 40 0.15 -8.01 -0.57
N ILE A 41 -0.57 -8.34 0.49
CA ILE A 41 -0.26 -7.91 1.86
C ILE A 41 0.46 -9.05 2.58
N LYS A 42 1.68 -8.78 3.03
CA LYS A 42 2.54 -9.71 3.77
C LYS A 42 2.57 -9.29 5.23
N VAL A 43 1.96 -10.06 6.10
CA VAL A 43 1.89 -9.75 7.53
C VAL A 43 3.17 -10.21 8.21
N THR A 44 3.93 -9.30 8.82
CA THR A 44 5.26 -9.61 9.39
C THR A 44 5.20 -10.63 10.54
N ALA A 45 4.06 -10.69 11.24
CA ALA A 45 3.85 -11.65 12.33
C ALA A 45 3.74 -13.11 11.85
N TYR A 46 3.57 -13.35 10.54
CA TYR A 46 3.51 -14.67 9.94
C TYR A 46 4.61 -14.80 8.88
N ASP A 47 5.34 -15.92 8.88
CA ASP A 47 6.36 -16.17 7.85
C ASP A 47 5.68 -16.29 6.47
N PHE A 48 5.95 -15.33 5.59
CA PHE A 48 5.36 -15.28 4.26
C PHE A 48 5.66 -16.53 3.42
N SER A 49 6.82 -17.17 3.61
CA SER A 49 7.20 -18.40 2.89
C SER A 49 6.33 -19.60 3.29
N ILE A 50 5.76 -19.55 4.49
CA ILE A 50 4.95 -20.62 5.07
C ILE A 50 3.45 -20.34 4.89
N PHE A 51 3.02 -19.12 5.20
CA PHE A 51 1.61 -18.72 5.28
C PHE A 51 1.12 -17.97 4.04
N GLY A 52 2.03 -17.49 3.19
CA GLY A 52 1.69 -16.63 2.06
C GLY A 52 1.29 -15.23 2.48
N GLY A 53 0.56 -14.54 1.61
CA GLY A 53 0.04 -13.20 1.84
C GLY A 53 -1.46 -13.13 1.57
N ILE A 54 -2.06 -12.00 1.90
CA ILE A 54 -3.46 -11.72 1.64
C ILE A 54 -3.58 -10.87 0.40
N GLU A 55 -4.48 -11.28 -0.48
CA GLU A 55 -4.84 -10.48 -1.65
C GLU A 55 -5.75 -9.31 -1.22
N GLY A 56 -5.53 -8.18 -1.86
CA GLY A 56 -6.30 -6.97 -1.63
C GLY A 56 -6.26 -6.04 -2.83
N LYS A 57 -6.99 -4.94 -2.71
CA LYS A 57 -7.08 -3.91 -3.75
C LYS A 57 -6.82 -2.54 -3.17
N VAL A 58 -6.11 -1.71 -3.93
CA VAL A 58 -5.91 -0.30 -3.59
C VAL A 58 -7.27 0.40 -3.56
N SER A 59 -7.69 0.85 -2.37
CA SER A 59 -8.97 1.52 -2.19
C SER A 59 -8.85 3.02 -2.37
N ASN A 60 -7.79 3.62 -1.83
CA ASN A 60 -7.58 5.05 -1.92
C ASN A 60 -6.11 5.43 -1.79
N ILE A 61 -5.76 6.58 -2.38
CA ILE A 61 -4.45 7.21 -2.28
C ILE A 61 -4.71 8.63 -1.78
N THR A 62 -3.95 9.05 -0.78
CA THR A 62 -4.01 10.45 -0.30
C THR A 62 -3.64 11.43 -1.41
N ALA A 63 -4.36 12.56 -1.47
CA ALA A 63 -4.13 13.58 -2.49
C ALA A 63 -2.81 14.32 -2.29
N ASP A 64 -2.42 14.53 -1.04
CA ASP A 64 -1.24 15.30 -0.66
C ASP A 64 -0.15 14.42 -0.04
N SER A 65 1.10 14.82 -0.24
CA SER A 65 2.23 14.22 0.46
C SER A 65 2.24 14.64 1.94
N LEU A 66 2.39 13.66 2.82
CA LEU A 66 2.63 13.83 4.25
C LEU A 66 4.14 13.82 4.51
N VAL A 67 4.58 14.43 5.61
CA VAL A 67 6.01 14.41 6.01
C VAL A 67 6.15 13.54 7.24
N ASP A 68 7.08 12.60 7.21
CA ASP A 68 7.41 11.80 8.39
C ASP A 68 8.17 12.69 9.40
N GLN A 69 7.61 12.84 10.60
CA GLN A 69 8.17 13.74 11.62
C GLN A 69 9.54 13.30 12.15
N LYS A 70 9.91 12.02 12.00
CA LYS A 70 11.19 11.48 12.49
C LYS A 70 12.28 11.58 11.44
N THR A 71 11.96 11.29 10.18
CA THR A 71 12.95 11.26 9.09
C THR A 71 12.98 12.54 8.25
N GLY A 72 11.89 13.33 8.27
CA GLY A 72 11.71 14.48 7.39
C GLY A 72 11.37 14.12 5.95
N GLU A 73 11.19 12.83 5.64
CA GLU A 73 10.92 12.39 4.28
C GLU A 73 9.43 12.53 3.91
N PRO A 74 9.11 13.08 2.72
CA PRO A 74 7.75 13.09 2.22
C PRO A 74 7.31 11.68 1.81
N TYR A 75 6.07 11.32 2.11
CA TYR A 75 5.44 10.07 1.71
C TYR A 75 3.97 10.30 1.37
N TYR A 76 3.42 9.42 0.54
CA TYR A 76 1.99 9.30 0.30
C TYR A 76 1.45 8.12 1.08
N GLN A 77 0.27 8.29 1.67
CA GLN A 77 -0.45 7.19 2.31
C GLN A 77 -1.41 6.55 1.31
N VAL A 78 -1.28 5.24 1.14
CA VAL A 78 -2.12 4.40 0.30
C VAL A 78 -2.89 3.44 1.19
N ARG A 79 -4.20 3.37 1.00
CA ARG A 79 -5.07 2.40 1.67
C ARG A 79 -5.34 1.23 0.74
N VAL A 80 -5.18 0.03 1.28
CA VAL A 80 -5.45 -1.23 0.59
C VAL A 80 -6.48 -2.00 1.40
N ALA A 81 -7.60 -2.32 0.77
CA ALA A 81 -8.62 -3.18 1.36
C ALA A 81 -8.26 -4.64 1.10
N THR A 82 -8.17 -5.45 2.16
CA THR A 82 -8.01 -6.89 2.03
C THR A 82 -9.32 -7.54 1.58
N GLU A 83 -9.24 -8.64 0.84
CA GLU A 83 -10.43 -9.44 0.53
C GLU A 83 -10.90 -10.25 1.74
N LYS A 84 -9.99 -10.57 2.67
CA LYS A 84 -10.24 -11.34 3.89
C LYS A 84 -9.38 -10.82 5.05
N SER A 85 -9.78 -11.09 6.28
CA SER A 85 -9.04 -10.73 7.50
C SER A 85 -8.21 -11.88 8.09
N THR A 86 -8.08 -12.99 7.36
CA THR A 86 -7.47 -14.23 7.85
C THR A 86 -6.53 -14.85 6.83
N LEU A 87 -5.45 -15.48 7.30
CA LEU A 87 -4.62 -16.40 6.54
C LEU A 87 -5.09 -17.84 6.76
N ALA A 88 -5.09 -18.66 5.72
CA ALA A 88 -5.47 -20.07 5.81
C ALA A 88 -4.31 -20.96 5.39
N ARG A 89 -3.92 -21.90 6.25
CA ARG A 89 -2.85 -22.87 5.97
C ARG A 89 -3.14 -24.19 6.69
N ASP A 90 -2.99 -25.31 5.99
CA ASP A 90 -3.20 -26.66 6.53
C ASP A 90 -4.58 -26.84 7.20
N GLY A 91 -5.61 -26.21 6.64
CA GLY A 91 -6.97 -26.23 7.20
C GLY A 91 -7.15 -25.43 8.49
N LYS A 92 -6.13 -24.69 8.94
CA LYS A 92 -6.19 -23.77 10.08
C LYS A 92 -6.27 -22.33 9.59
N THR A 93 -7.09 -21.54 10.28
CA THR A 93 -7.29 -20.13 10.01
C THR A 93 -6.58 -19.29 11.07
N TYR A 94 -5.82 -18.31 10.63
CA TYR A 94 -5.04 -17.39 11.45
C TYR A 94 -5.58 -15.98 11.27
N SER A 95 -6.16 -15.45 12.33
CA SER A 95 -6.78 -14.13 12.33
C SER A 95 -5.74 -13.03 12.43
N ILE A 96 -5.90 -11.98 11.62
CA ILE A 96 -5.02 -10.81 11.66
C ILE A 96 -5.71 -9.70 12.43
N ILE A 97 -4.97 -9.13 13.38
CA ILE A 97 -5.49 -8.13 14.31
C ILE A 97 -4.97 -6.76 13.86
N PRO A 98 -5.80 -5.69 13.92
CA PRO A 98 -5.33 -4.33 13.71
C PRO A 98 -4.14 -3.98 14.61
N GLY A 99 -3.16 -3.27 14.03
CA GLY A 99 -1.91 -2.92 14.71
C GLY A 99 -0.72 -3.83 14.36
N MET A 100 -0.96 -4.94 13.64
CA MET A 100 0.13 -5.73 13.05
C MET A 100 0.86 -4.95 11.95
N ILE A 101 2.18 -5.10 11.93
CA ILE A 101 3.02 -4.57 10.85
C ILE A 101 2.90 -5.49 9.64
N CYS A 102 2.82 -4.89 8.46
CA CYS A 102 2.80 -5.60 7.20
C CYS A 102 3.53 -4.80 6.12
N SER A 103 3.95 -5.54 5.09
CA SER A 103 4.47 -4.98 3.84
C SER A 103 3.44 -5.19 2.74
N VAL A 104 3.27 -4.20 1.87
CA VAL A 104 2.28 -4.24 0.79
C VAL A 104 2.98 -4.13 -0.55
N ASP A 105 2.82 -5.16 -1.37
CA ASP A 105 3.34 -5.20 -2.73
C ASP A 105 2.21 -4.87 -3.70
N ILE A 106 2.20 -3.66 -4.25
CA ILE A 106 1.18 -3.20 -5.19
C ILE A 106 1.61 -3.57 -6.62
N LYS A 107 0.74 -4.26 -7.36
CA LYS A 107 0.96 -4.62 -8.76
C LYS A 107 0.75 -3.40 -9.67
N THR A 108 1.70 -2.48 -9.63
CA THR A 108 1.80 -1.39 -10.60
C THR A 108 2.34 -1.98 -11.92
N GLY A 109 1.66 -1.74 -13.05
CA GLY A 109 1.93 -2.45 -14.32
C GLY A 109 3.41 -2.47 -14.74
N ARG A 110 3.78 -3.45 -15.58
CA ARG A 110 5.16 -3.66 -16.05
C ARG A 110 5.69 -2.42 -16.78
N LYS A 111 6.65 -1.71 -16.20
CA LYS A 111 7.56 -0.87 -17.00
C LYS A 111 8.46 -1.81 -17.79
N THR A 112 8.30 -1.88 -19.10
CA THR A 112 9.41 -2.34 -19.94
C THR A 112 10.50 -1.29 -19.82
N ILE A 113 11.70 -1.69 -19.38
CA ILE A 113 12.90 -0.84 -19.36
C ILE A 113 13.12 -0.18 -20.74
N LEU A 114 12.66 -0.85 -21.80
CA LEU A 114 12.57 -0.38 -23.17
C LEU A 114 11.94 1.02 -23.30
N THR A 115 10.88 1.36 -22.55
CA THR A 115 10.24 2.69 -22.64
C THR A 115 11.15 3.82 -22.14
N TYR A 116 12.06 3.53 -21.21
CA TYR A 116 13.04 4.51 -20.75
C TYR A 116 14.22 4.64 -21.74
N LEU A 117 14.60 3.53 -22.39
CA LEU A 117 15.65 3.48 -23.40
C LEU A 117 15.24 4.11 -24.75
N LEU A 118 13.95 4.07 -25.11
CA LEU A 118 13.44 4.67 -26.35
C LEU A 118 13.15 6.19 -26.25
N LYS A 119 13.13 6.75 -25.04
CA LYS A 119 12.89 8.18 -24.80
C LYS A 119 13.84 9.13 -25.57
N PRO A 120 15.17 8.90 -25.65
CA PRO A 120 16.07 9.78 -26.41
C PRO A 120 15.91 9.68 -27.94
N ILE A 121 15.40 8.55 -28.46
CA ILE A 121 15.27 8.34 -29.91
C ILE A 121 14.15 9.20 -30.49
N ASN A 122 13.05 9.38 -29.76
CA ASN A 122 11.95 10.23 -30.21
C ASN A 122 12.32 11.71 -30.14
N LYS A 123 13.05 12.13 -29.09
CA LYS A 123 13.49 13.53 -28.94
C LYS A 123 14.47 13.95 -30.05
N ALA A 124 15.38 13.06 -30.45
CA ALA A 124 16.32 13.31 -31.54
C ALA A 124 15.64 13.46 -32.92
N ARG A 125 14.48 12.82 -33.13
CA ARG A 125 13.73 12.93 -34.40
C ARG A 125 12.92 14.22 -34.52
N GLU A 126 12.42 14.75 -33.41
CA GLU A 126 11.70 16.03 -33.38
C GLU A 126 12.65 17.21 -33.55
N GLU A 127 13.80 17.21 -32.86
CA GLU A 127 14.82 18.27 -33.01
C GLU A 127 15.45 18.29 -34.42
N ALA A 128 15.58 17.13 -35.08
CA ALA A 128 16.13 17.04 -36.44
C ALA A 128 15.18 17.55 -37.55
N MET A 129 13.89 17.77 -37.25
CA MET A 129 12.91 18.32 -38.22
C MET A 129 12.58 19.80 -37.98
N SER A 130 13.13 20.42 -36.94
CA SER A 130 13.00 21.84 -36.65
C SER A 130 14.35 22.54 -36.68
N GLU A 131 14.92 22.72 -37.88
CA GLU A 131 15.94 23.73 -38.13
C GLU A 131 15.65 24.47 -39.45
N ARG A 132 15.13 25.68 -39.31
CA ARG A 132 15.35 26.86 -40.15
C ARG A 132 15.22 28.09 -39.27
#